data_AF-A0A9D4R1N4-F1
#
_entry.id   AF-A0A9D4R1N4-F1
#
_cell.length_a   1.000
_cell.length_b   1.000
_cell.length_c   1.000
_cell.angle_alpha   90.00
_cell.angle_beta   90.00
_cell.angle_gamma   90.00
#
_symmetry.space_group_name_H-M   'P 1'
#
loop_
_entity.id
_entity.type
_entity.pdbx_description
1 polymer ?
#
loop_
_entity_poly.entity_id
_entity_poly.type
_entity_poly.pdbx_seq_one_letter_code
_entity_poly.pdbx_strand_id
1 'polypeptide(L)' 'MDGWMDGWMDGWMDGWMDGWMDGWMDGWMDGWMDGWMDGWMDGWMDGWMDGWMDDDGWMMGMVDG' A
#
# COMPACT_ATOMS: atom_id res chain seq x y z
N MET A 1 20.76 -35.61 27.84
CA MET A 1 20.22 -34.33 28.38
C MET A 1 20.03 -33.31 27.27
N ASP A 2 20.14 -33.75 26.01
CA ASP A 2 20.49 -32.88 24.88
C ASP A 2 19.26 -32.54 24.04
N GLY A 3 18.28 -33.46 23.93
CA GLY A 3 17.05 -33.22 23.18
C GLY A 3 16.10 -32.16 23.75
N TRP A 4 16.32 -31.67 24.99
CA TRP A 4 15.55 -30.55 25.55
C TRP A 4 16.12 -29.19 25.14
N MET A 5 17.43 -29.11 24.88
CA MET A 5 18.07 -27.91 24.34
C MET A 5 17.78 -27.79 22.84
N ASP A 6 17.84 -28.91 22.12
CA ASP A 6 17.56 -28.95 20.68
C ASP A 6 16.13 -28.51 20.38
N GLY A 7 15.13 -29.08 21.07
CA GLY A 7 13.72 -28.70 20.87
C GLY A 7 13.38 -27.27 21.29
N TRP A 8 14.15 -26.66 22.20
CA TRP A 8 13.97 -25.27 22.60
C TRP A 8 14.61 -24.29 21.61
N MET A 9 15.78 -24.65 21.06
CA MET A 9 16.42 -23.87 19.99
C MET A 9 15.59 -23.92 18.71
N ASP A 10 15.11 -25.09 18.30
CA ASP A 10 14.30 -25.24 17.08
C ASP A 10 12.99 -24.43 17.20
N GLY A 11 12.24 -24.60 18.30
CA GLY A 11 10.98 -23.87 18.47
C GLY A 11 11.13 -22.36 18.60
N TRP A 12 12.25 -21.87 19.15
CA TRP A 12 12.54 -20.44 19.21
C TRP A 12 12.96 -19.88 17.84
N MET A 13 13.75 -20.64 17.09
CA MET A 13 14.25 -20.25 15.77
C MET A 13 13.11 -20.25 14.75
N ASP A 14 12.23 -21.27 14.77
CA ASP A 14 11.04 -21.34 13.92
C ASP A 14 10.07 -20.21 14.25
N GLY A 15 9.72 -20.01 15.52
CA GLY A 15 8.76 -18.96 15.92
C GLY A 15 9.26 -17.53 15.65
N TRP A 16 10.57 -17.30 15.76
CA TRP A 16 11.16 -16.00 15.42
C TRP A 16 11.23 -15.80 13.90
N MET A 17 11.58 -16.85 13.15
CA MET A 17 11.69 -16.79 11.69
C MET A 17 10.31 -16.61 11.05
N ASP A 18 9.29 -17.35 11.49
CA ASP A 18 7.91 -17.21 11.03
C ASP A 18 7.36 -15.83 11.38
N GLY A 19 7.47 -15.40 12.64
CA GLY A 19 6.92 -14.11 13.07
C GLY A 19 7.60 -12.90 12.41
N TRP A 20 8.89 -12.99 12.12
CA TRP A 20 9.61 -11.93 11.40
C TRP A 20 9.29 -11.95 9.90
N MET A 21 9.19 -13.13 9.30
CA MET A 21 8.90 -13.29 7.88
C MET A 21 7.46 -12.86 7.58
N ASP A 22 6.48 -13.29 8.37
CA ASP A 22 5.07 -12.87 8.25
C ASP A 22 4.92 -11.37 8.50
N GLY A 23 5.45 -10.85 9.61
CA GLY A 23 5.28 -9.43 9.95
C GLY A 23 5.97 -8.47 8.96
N TRP A 24 7.10 -8.88 8.38
CA TRP A 24 7.79 -8.09 7.36
C TRP A 24 7.11 -8.20 6.00
N MET A 25 6.65 -9.39 5.62
CA MET A 25 5.99 -9.63 4.35
C MET A 25 4.62 -8.95 4.30
N ASP A 26 3.81 -9.07 5.36
CA ASP A 26 2.52 -8.40 5.49
C ASP A 26 2.69 -6.88 5.55
N GLY A 27 3.57 -6.38 6.44
CA GLY A 27 3.74 -4.93 6.61
C GLY A 27 4.31 -4.23 5.38
N TRP A 28 5.18 -4.91 4.62
CA TRP A 28 5.72 -4.37 3.37
C TRP A 28 4.72 -4.48 2.22
N MET A 29 4.00 -5.59 2.12
CA MET A 29 3.01 -5.82 1.07
C MET A 29 1.80 -4.91 1.24
N ASP A 30 1.24 -4.77 2.44
CA ASP A 30 0.14 -3.87 2.74
C ASP A 30 0.56 -2.40 2.57
N GLY A 31 1.68 -1.99 3.18
CA GLY A 31 2.12 -0.60 3.11
C GLY A 31 2.49 -0.13 1.70
N TRP A 32 3.05 -1.02 0.87
CA TRP A 32 3.37 -0.71 -0.52
C TRP A 32 2.12 -0.73 -1.40
N MET A 33 1.24 -1.71 -1.21
CA MET A 33 0.03 -1.86 -2.01
C MET A 33 -0.97 -0.75 -1.72
N ASP A 34 -1.22 -0.42 -0.45
CA ASP A 34 -2.10 0.69 -0.06
C ASP A 34 -1.51 2.03 -0.49
N GLY A 35 -0.24 2.31 -0.18
CA GLY A 35 0.38 3.60 -0.50
C GLY A 35 0.51 3.86 -2.01
N TRP A 36 0.72 2.82 -2.81
CA TRP A 36 0.77 2.94 -4.27
C TRP A 36 -0.62 3.06 -4.88
N MET A 37 -1.59 2.29 -4.39
CA MET A 37 -2.95 2.28 -4.91
C MET A 37 -3.68 3.59 -4.56
N ASP A 38 -3.57 4.06 -3.32
CA ASP A 38 -4.16 5.34 -2.90
C ASP A 38 -3.49 6.52 -3.62
N GLY A 39 -2.16 6.58 -3.62
CA GLY A 39 -1.44 7.70 -4.26
C GLY A 39 -1.65 7.78 -5.78
N TRP A 40 -1.80 6.64 -6.45
CA TRP A 40 -2.09 6.61 -7.88
C TRP A 40 -3.54 6.95 -8.19
N MET A 41 -4.49 6.44 -7.38
CA MET A 41 -5.91 6.65 -7.56
C MET A 41 -6.30 8.10 -7.26
N ASP A 42 -5.80 8.68 -6.17
CA ASP A 42 -6.01 10.08 -5.81
C ASP A 42 -5.37 11.02 -6.84
N GLY A 43 -4.10 10.81 -7.19
CA GLY A 43 -3.41 11.67 -8.16
C GLY A 43 -4.01 11.62 -9.57
N TRP A 44 -4.55 10.48 -9.98
CA TRP A 44 -5.23 10.36 -11.27
C TRP A 44 -6.63 10.99 -11.24
N MET A 45 -7.36 10.81 -10.14
CA MET A 45 -8.71 11.35 -9.99
C MET A 45 -8.69 12.88 -9.85
N ASP A 46 -7.78 13.43 -9.06
CA ASP A 46 -7.57 14.87 -8.92
C ASP A 46 -7.12 15.50 -10.24
N GLY A 47 -6.11 14.92 -10.91
CA GLY A 47 -5.61 15.45 -12.18
C GLY A 47 -6.65 15.37 -13.32
N TRP A 48 -7.55 14.39 -13.29
CA TRP A 48 -8.64 14.28 -14.26
C TRP A 48 -9.80 15.23 -13.95
N MET A 49 -10.16 15.42 -12.68
CA MET A 49 -11.16 16.42 -12.27
C MET A 49 -10.70 17.85 -12.55
N ASP A 50 -9.45 18.19 -12.19
CA ASP A 50 -8.89 19.52 -12.44
C ASP A 50 -8.80 19.80 -13.95
N GLY A 51 -8.35 18.83 -14.75
CA GLY A 51 -8.29 18.97 -16.20
C GLY A 51 -9.67 19.12 -16.85
N TRP A 52 -10.71 18.45 -16.34
CA TRP A 52 -12.09 18.65 -16.80
C TRP A 52 -12.63 20.02 -16.39
N MET A 53 -12.41 20.46 -15.15
CA MET A 53 -12.86 21.77 -14.66
C MET A 53 -12.17 22.95 -15.35
N ASP A 54 -10.91 22.79 -15.75
CA ASP A 54 -10.19 23.79 -16.53
C ASP A 54 -10.68 23.85 -17.99
N ASP A 55 -11.07 22.72 -18.59
CA ASP A 55 -11.74 22.67 -19.90
C ASP A 55 -13.20 23.21 -19.83
N ASP A 56 -13.85 23.22 -18.66
CA ASP A 56 -15.17 23.83 -18.44
C ASP A 56 -15.16 25.37 -18.56
N GLY A 57 -13.99 26.01 -18.66
CA GLY A 57 -13.87 27.38 -19.19
C GLY A 57 -14.49 27.54 -20.59
N TRP A 58 -14.60 26.44 -21.34
CA TRP A 58 -15.33 26.37 -22.61
C TRP A 58 -16.87 26.34 -22.42
N MET A 59 -17.39 25.72 -21.36
CA MET A 59 -18.83 25.79 -21.04
C MET A 59 -19.25 27.20 -20.61
N MET A 60 -18.41 27.90 -19.84
CA MET A 60 -18.67 29.29 -19.45
C MET A 60 -18.63 30.23 -20.66
N GLY A 61 -17.76 29.98 -21.64
CA GLY A 61 -17.72 30.74 -22.90
C GLY A 61 -18.87 30.47 -23.88
N MET A 62 -19.57 29.33 -23.76
CA MET A 62 -20.75 29.01 -24.57
C MET A 62 -22.06 29.53 -23.97
N VAL A 63 -22.13 29.74 -22.65
CA VAL A 63 -23.33 30.30 -21.98
C VAL A 63 -23.40 31.83 -22.12
N ASP A 64 -22.27 32.49 -22.36
CA ASP A 64 -22.16 33.93 -22.66
C ASP A 64 -21.98 34.25 -24.17
N GLY A 65 -22.24 33.28 -25.06
CA GLY A 65 -22.17 33.42 -26.53
C GLY A 65 -23.51 33.60 -27.23
#